data_AF-Q93X30-F1
#
_entry.id   AF-Q93X30-F1
#
_cell.length_a   1.000
_cell.length_b   1.000
_cell.length_c   1.000
_cell.angle_alpha   90.00
_cell.angle_beta   90.00
_cell.angle_gamma   90.00
#
_symmetry.space_group_name_H-M   'P 1'
#
loop_
_entity.id
_entity.type
_entity.pdbx_description
1 polymer ?
#
loop_
_entity_poly.entity_id
_entity_poly.type
_entity_poly.pdbx_seq_one_letter_code
_entity_poly.pdbx_strand_id
1 'polypeptide(L)'
;SPYDNNGGTCVAVAGADYCVIAADTRMSSGYNILTRDYSKIIKLADKCVLASSGFQADVKALQKVLAARHLIYQHQHNKQMSCPAMGQLLSNTLYYKRFFPYYSFNVLGGLDNEGKGCVFTYDAVGSYGRVGYSSQGSGSTLIMPFLDYQLKSPSPLLLPAKDAVTPLSESEAIDLVKTCFVSATERDIYTG
;
A
#
# COMPACT_ATOMS: atom_id res chain seq x y z
N SER A 1 -21.18 -15.57 3.99
CA SER A 1 -20.29 -14.50 4.49
C SER A 1 -20.49 -13.27 3.61
N PRO A 2 -20.57 -12.03 4.14
CA PRO A 2 -20.63 -10.81 3.32
C PRO A 2 -19.27 -10.41 2.70
N TYR A 3 -18.17 -11.04 3.14
CA TYR A 3 -16.82 -10.81 2.66
C TYR A 3 -16.29 -12.01 1.88
N ASP A 4 -15.42 -11.73 0.91
CA ASP A 4 -14.58 -12.69 0.20
C ASP A 4 -13.10 -12.23 0.26
N ASN A 5 -12.15 -13.15 0.13
CA ASN A 5 -10.73 -12.81 0.03
C ASN A 5 -10.25 -13.08 -1.39
N ASN A 6 -9.99 -12.02 -2.15
CA ASN A 6 -9.57 -12.16 -3.53
C ASN A 6 -8.04 -12.26 -3.72
N GLY A 7 -7.31 -12.36 -2.61
CA GLY A 7 -5.86 -12.50 -2.60
C GLY A 7 -5.12 -11.27 -3.11
N GLY A 8 -3.96 -11.53 -3.67
CA GLY A 8 -3.03 -10.53 -4.16
C GLY A 8 -2.15 -9.92 -3.08
N THR A 9 -1.08 -9.29 -3.55
CA THR A 9 0.00 -8.75 -2.73
C THR A 9 0.40 -7.38 -3.26
N CYS A 10 0.55 -6.44 -2.35
CA CYS A 10 0.97 -5.07 -2.60
C CYS A 10 2.27 -4.82 -1.82
N VAL A 11 3.17 -4.02 -2.40
CA VAL A 11 4.45 -3.60 -1.81
C VAL A 11 4.66 -2.12 -2.11
N ALA A 12 5.18 -1.38 -1.14
CA ALA A 12 5.70 -0.04 -1.38
C ALA A 12 7.03 0.18 -0.67
N VAL A 13 7.90 0.97 -1.30
CA VAL A 13 9.23 1.36 -0.81
C VAL A 13 9.41 2.86 -1.01
N ALA A 14 9.72 3.59 0.06
CA ALA A 14 10.06 5.00 0.05
C ALA A 14 11.58 5.18 -0.11
N GLY A 15 11.98 5.93 -1.14
CA GLY A 15 13.34 6.42 -1.33
C GLY A 15 13.51 7.86 -0.85
N ALA A 16 14.65 8.45 -1.18
CA ALA A 16 14.97 9.84 -0.82
C ALA A 16 14.04 10.86 -1.51
N ASP A 17 13.78 10.67 -2.80
CA ASP A 17 13.02 11.57 -3.68
C ASP A 17 12.00 10.82 -4.56
N TYR A 18 11.84 9.51 -4.33
CA TYR A 18 10.92 8.64 -5.06
C TYR A 18 10.12 7.74 -4.11
N CYS A 19 9.04 7.16 -4.62
CA CYS A 19 8.30 6.09 -3.96
C CYS A 19 7.88 5.06 -5.00
N VAL A 20 8.30 3.81 -4.82
CA VAL A 20 7.89 2.69 -5.67
C VAL A 20 6.71 2.00 -5.02
N ILE A 21 5.64 1.77 -5.79
CA ILE A 21 4.50 0.96 -5.36
C ILE A 21 4.26 -0.09 -6.45
N ALA A 22 4.12 -1.34 -6.03
CA ALA A 22 3.85 -2.46 -6.92
C ALA A 22 2.79 -3.37 -6.31
N ALA A 23 2.05 -4.04 -7.19
CA ALA A 23 1.08 -5.04 -6.84
C ALA A 23 1.01 -6.08 -7.96
N ASP A 24 0.67 -7.31 -7.62
CA ASP A 24 0.38 -8.32 -8.61
C ASP A 24 -0.96 -8.05 -9.32
N THR A 25 -1.22 -8.72 -10.44
CA THR A 25 -2.40 -8.48 -11.27
C THR A 25 -3.43 -9.61 -11.22
N ARG A 26 -3.11 -10.72 -10.56
CA ARG A 26 -4.02 -11.84 -10.34
C ARG A 26 -5.14 -11.51 -9.35
N MET A 27 -6.35 -11.96 -9.66
CA MET A 27 -7.48 -11.96 -8.75
C MET A 27 -8.04 -13.36 -8.65
N SER A 28 -8.15 -13.88 -7.43
CA SER A 28 -8.60 -15.26 -7.18
C SER A 28 -9.85 -15.30 -6.32
N SER A 29 -10.51 -16.45 -6.24
CA SER A 29 -11.51 -16.75 -5.22
C SER A 29 -11.48 -18.26 -4.98
N GLY A 30 -11.19 -18.67 -3.74
CA GLY A 30 -10.77 -20.04 -3.46
C GLY A 30 -9.58 -20.45 -4.34
N TYR A 31 -9.67 -21.61 -5.00
CA TYR A 31 -8.64 -22.10 -5.91
C TYR A 31 -8.81 -21.65 -7.38
N ASN A 32 -9.81 -20.82 -7.67
CA ASN A 32 -10.08 -20.35 -9.02
C ASN A 32 -9.42 -18.99 -9.27
N ILE A 33 -8.81 -18.83 -10.44
CA ILE A 33 -8.34 -17.54 -10.94
C ILE A 33 -9.51 -16.88 -11.68
N LEU A 34 -9.99 -15.75 -11.16
CA LEU A 34 -11.08 -14.98 -11.77
C LEU A 34 -10.56 -14.12 -12.93
N THR A 35 -9.40 -13.49 -12.74
CA THR A 35 -8.67 -12.79 -13.80
C THR A 35 -7.18 -12.77 -13.50
N ARG A 36 -6.38 -12.69 -14.56
CA ARG A 36 -4.92 -12.51 -14.49
C ARG A 36 -4.50 -11.05 -14.69
N ASP A 37 -5.44 -10.19 -15.07
CA ASP A 37 -5.19 -8.80 -15.39
C ASP A 37 -6.20 -7.91 -14.65
N TYR A 38 -5.85 -7.54 -13.44
CA TYR A 38 -6.60 -6.60 -12.61
C TYR A 38 -5.64 -5.69 -11.84
N SER A 39 -5.69 -4.39 -12.10
CA SER A 39 -4.90 -3.42 -11.33
C SER A 39 -5.44 -3.26 -9.92
N LYS A 40 -4.59 -3.54 -8.93
CA LYS A 40 -4.83 -3.25 -7.50
C LYS A 40 -4.35 -1.87 -7.08
N ILE A 41 -3.76 -1.13 -8.01
CA ILE A 41 -3.17 0.19 -7.81
C ILE A 41 -4.07 1.24 -8.43
N ILE A 42 -4.32 2.33 -7.69
CA ILE A 42 -5.00 3.52 -8.18
C ILE A 42 -4.22 4.79 -7.82
N LYS A 43 -4.11 5.70 -8.78
CA LYS A 43 -3.63 7.07 -8.55
C LYS A 43 -4.76 7.90 -7.94
N LEU A 44 -4.62 8.31 -6.68
CA LEU A 44 -5.64 9.10 -5.96
C LEU A 44 -5.43 10.61 -6.14
N ALA A 45 -4.17 11.05 -6.12
CA ALA A 45 -3.77 12.44 -6.36
C ALA A 45 -2.49 12.46 -7.21
N ASP A 46 -2.00 13.63 -7.58
CA ASP A 46 -0.86 13.73 -8.50
C ASP A 46 0.40 13.01 -7.99
N LYS A 47 0.68 13.14 -6.69
CA LYS A 47 1.83 12.55 -6.00
C LYS A 47 1.44 11.47 -4.98
N CYS A 48 0.28 10.83 -5.15
CA CYS A 48 -0.26 9.89 -4.18
C CYS A 48 -0.97 8.72 -4.86
N VAL A 49 -0.52 7.52 -4.52
CA VAL A 49 -0.97 6.26 -5.11
C VAL A 49 -1.33 5.29 -3.98
N LEU A 50 -2.45 4.59 -4.15
CA LEU A 50 -2.95 3.59 -3.22
C LEU A 50 -2.89 2.21 -3.87
N ALA A 51 -2.30 1.25 -3.17
CA ALA A 51 -2.38 -0.16 -3.50
C ALA A 51 -3.15 -0.90 -2.40
N SER A 52 -4.06 -1.78 -2.80
CA SER A 52 -4.98 -2.44 -1.87
C SER A 52 -5.16 -3.91 -2.22
N SER A 53 -5.06 -4.79 -1.21
CA SER A 53 -5.39 -6.21 -1.33
C SER A 53 -6.60 -6.58 -0.44
N GLY A 54 -7.08 -7.82 -0.54
CA GLY A 54 -8.24 -8.30 0.23
C GLY A 54 -9.51 -8.43 -0.63
N PHE A 55 -10.65 -7.94 -0.14
CA PHE A 55 -11.92 -8.03 -0.83
C PHE A 55 -12.07 -6.94 -1.89
N GLN A 56 -12.10 -7.31 -3.17
CA GLN A 56 -12.03 -6.33 -4.26
C GLN A 56 -13.25 -5.42 -4.35
N ALA A 57 -14.43 -5.88 -3.92
CA ALA A 57 -15.61 -5.02 -3.89
C ALA A 57 -15.45 -3.87 -2.88
N ASP A 58 -14.95 -4.17 -1.68
CA ASP A 58 -14.66 -3.17 -0.65
C ASP A 58 -13.53 -2.25 -1.06
N VAL A 59 -12.46 -2.80 -1.65
CA VAL A 59 -11.35 -2.00 -2.21
C VAL A 59 -11.88 -1.00 -3.23
N LYS A 60 -12.68 -1.45 -4.21
CA LYS A 60 -13.21 -0.57 -5.26
C LYS A 60 -14.17 0.49 -4.71
N ALA A 61 -14.96 0.14 -3.70
CA ALA A 61 -15.82 1.09 -3.01
C ALA A 61 -14.99 2.14 -2.24
N LEU A 62 -13.97 1.71 -1.50
CA LEU A 62 -13.07 2.60 -0.77
C LEU A 62 -12.34 3.56 -1.72
N GLN A 63 -11.79 3.07 -2.82
CA GLN A 63 -11.10 3.89 -3.82
C GLN A 63 -12.02 4.97 -4.40
N LYS A 64 -13.29 4.64 -4.71
CA LYS A 64 -14.28 5.62 -5.16
C LYS A 64 -14.57 6.70 -4.12
N VAL A 65 -14.72 6.31 -2.85
CA VAL A 65 -14.96 7.26 -1.75
C VAL A 65 -13.78 8.21 -1.59
N LEU A 66 -12.55 7.69 -1.62
CA LEU A 66 -11.34 8.51 -1.48
C LEU A 66 -11.18 9.48 -2.66
N ALA A 67 -11.38 9.00 -3.90
CA ALA A 67 -11.33 9.86 -5.08
C ALA A 67 -12.39 10.98 -5.04
N ALA A 68 -13.61 10.67 -4.60
CA ALA A 68 -14.65 11.68 -4.44
C ALA A 68 -14.30 12.71 -3.36
N ARG A 69 -13.80 12.26 -2.19
CA ARG A 69 -13.36 13.17 -1.12
C ARG A 69 -12.17 14.02 -1.53
N HIS A 70 -11.26 13.47 -2.34
CA HIS A 70 -10.16 14.21 -2.94
C HIS A 70 -10.65 15.33 -3.85
N LEU A 71 -11.60 15.05 -4.75
CA LEU A 71 -12.20 16.04 -5.65
C LEU A 71 -12.90 17.16 -4.87
N ILE A 72 -13.69 16.80 -3.84
CA ILE A 72 -14.37 17.79 -2.98
C ILE A 72 -13.36 18.71 -2.29
N TYR A 73 -12.27 18.15 -1.77
CA TYR A 73 -11.21 18.96 -1.15
C TYR A 73 -10.55 19.92 -2.12
N GLN A 74 -10.27 19.47 -3.35
CA GLN A 74 -9.74 20.34 -4.41
C GLN A 74 -10.68 21.51 -4.68
N HIS A 75 -11.99 21.28 -4.78
CA HIS A 75 -12.96 22.35 -5.01
C HIS A 75 -13.08 23.32 -3.82
N GLN A 76 -12.98 22.83 -2.59
CA GLN A 76 -13.12 23.66 -1.39
C GLN A 76 -11.88 24.50 -1.09
N HIS A 77 -10.68 23.96 -1.36
CA HIS A 77 -9.42 24.57 -0.96
C HIS A 77 -8.57 25.05 -2.14
N ASN A 78 -9.03 24.82 -3.39
CA ASN A 78 -8.28 25.08 -4.62
C ASN A 78 -6.85 24.49 -4.60
N LYS A 79 -6.69 23.33 -3.93
CA LYS A 79 -5.39 22.70 -3.71
C LYS A 79 -5.50 21.18 -3.77
N GLN A 80 -4.48 20.54 -4.34
CA GLN A 80 -4.30 19.09 -4.31
C GLN A 80 -3.98 18.60 -2.90
N MET A 81 -4.62 17.50 -2.46
CA MET A 81 -4.23 16.85 -1.20
C MET A 81 -2.79 16.32 -1.29
N SER A 82 -2.01 16.55 -0.23
CA SER A 82 -0.69 15.94 -0.07
C SER A 82 -0.82 14.46 0.30
N CYS A 83 0.23 13.67 0.08
CA CYS A 83 0.24 12.25 0.45
C CYS A 83 -0.02 12.03 1.96
N PRO A 84 0.58 12.80 2.90
CA PRO A 84 0.25 12.68 4.32
C PRO A 84 -1.20 13.02 4.66
N ALA A 85 -1.80 14.03 3.99
CA ALA A 85 -3.20 14.40 4.21
C ALA A 85 -4.15 13.29 3.71
N MET A 86 -3.85 12.71 2.55
CA MET A 86 -4.54 11.51 2.05
C MET A 86 -4.40 10.34 3.03
N GLY A 87 -3.23 10.23 3.67
CA GLY A 87 -2.96 9.18 4.63
C GLY A 87 -3.88 9.24 5.86
N GLN A 88 -4.07 10.44 6.42
CA GLN A 88 -5.02 10.67 7.50
C GLN A 88 -6.48 10.48 7.04
N LEU A 89 -6.81 10.91 5.82
CA LEU A 89 -8.15 10.73 5.25
C LEU A 89 -8.53 9.25 5.14
N LEU A 90 -7.59 8.43 4.67
CA LEU A 90 -7.78 6.98 4.56
C LEU A 90 -8.00 6.36 5.94
N SER A 91 -7.17 6.69 6.93
CA SER A 91 -7.36 6.27 8.34
C SER A 91 -8.76 6.59 8.84
N ASN A 92 -9.21 7.84 8.70
CA ASN A 92 -10.54 8.27 9.16
C ASN A 92 -11.67 7.55 8.40
N THR A 93 -11.48 7.26 7.11
CA THR A 93 -12.47 6.60 6.27
C THR A 93 -12.63 5.12 6.64
N LEU A 94 -11.53 4.44 6.95
CA LEU A 94 -11.54 3.06 7.45
C LEU A 94 -12.21 2.99 8.83
N TYR A 95 -11.83 3.90 9.74
CA TYR A 95 -12.37 3.93 11.10
C TYR A 95 -13.86 4.28 11.15
N TYR A 96 -14.34 5.12 10.22
CA TYR A 96 -15.78 5.42 10.09
C TYR A 96 -16.64 4.16 9.92
N LYS A 97 -16.08 3.11 9.31
CA LYS A 97 -16.73 1.81 9.13
C LYS A 97 -16.28 0.76 10.16
N ARG A 98 -15.79 1.14 11.34
CA ARG A 98 -15.24 0.20 12.36
C ARG A 98 -16.12 -1.02 12.69
N PHE A 99 -17.45 -0.86 12.70
CA PHE A 99 -18.40 -1.95 13.01
C PHE A 99 -18.80 -2.81 11.81
N PHE A 100 -18.49 -2.37 10.59
CA PHE A 100 -18.64 -3.13 9.36
C PHE A 100 -17.50 -2.71 8.39
N PRO A 101 -16.26 -3.14 8.69
CA PRO A 101 -15.05 -2.57 8.09
C PRO A 101 -14.95 -2.91 6.61
N TYR A 102 -14.22 -2.07 5.88
CA TYR A 102 -13.73 -2.47 4.56
C TYR A 102 -12.72 -3.60 4.76
N TYR A 103 -12.97 -4.77 4.18
CA TYR A 103 -12.01 -5.87 4.19
C TYR A 103 -10.91 -5.62 3.16
N SER A 104 -10.13 -4.57 3.40
CA SER A 104 -9.06 -4.09 2.53
C SER A 104 -7.79 -3.86 3.31
N PHE A 105 -6.66 -4.38 2.83
CA PHE A 105 -5.35 -4.12 3.38
C PHE A 105 -4.60 -3.16 2.47
N ASN A 106 -4.32 -1.97 2.98
CA ASN A 106 -3.95 -0.81 2.18
C ASN A 106 -2.50 -0.41 2.40
N VAL A 107 -1.82 -0.04 1.33
CA VAL A 107 -0.54 0.66 1.35
C VAL A 107 -0.68 1.92 0.51
N LEU A 108 -0.48 3.07 1.15
CA LEU A 108 -0.48 4.37 0.48
C LEU A 108 0.97 4.81 0.31
N GLY A 109 1.35 5.24 -0.88
CA GLY A 109 2.68 5.76 -1.12
C GLY A 109 2.67 6.95 -2.05
N GLY A 110 3.73 7.73 -2.01
CA GLY A 110 3.83 8.96 -2.78
C GLY A 110 4.98 9.83 -2.33
N LEU A 111 4.88 11.11 -2.66
CA LEU A 111 5.83 12.13 -2.21
C LEU A 111 5.16 13.05 -1.20
N ASP A 112 5.89 13.42 -0.17
CA ASP A 112 5.46 14.44 0.78
C ASP A 112 5.60 15.86 0.22
N ASN A 113 5.29 16.87 1.03
CA ASN A 113 5.35 18.27 0.62
C ASN A 113 6.79 18.75 0.38
N GLU A 114 7.80 18.07 0.93
CA GLU A 114 9.22 18.36 0.74
C GLU A 114 9.79 17.61 -0.47
N GLY A 115 8.97 16.76 -1.12
CA GLY A 115 9.39 15.92 -2.23
C GLY A 115 10.07 14.62 -1.81
N LYS A 116 10.05 14.26 -0.53
CA LYS A 116 10.62 13.00 -0.06
C LYS A 116 9.63 11.86 -0.21
N GLY A 117 10.15 10.66 -0.47
CA GLY A 117 9.36 9.44 -0.47
C GLY A 117 8.63 9.23 0.86
N CYS A 118 7.36 8.83 0.79
CA CYS A 118 6.61 8.43 1.97
C CYS A 118 5.74 7.22 1.67
N VAL A 119 5.74 6.26 2.59
CA VAL A 119 4.84 5.11 2.60
C VAL A 119 4.07 5.13 3.91
N PHE A 120 2.77 4.85 3.82
CA PHE A 120 1.88 4.67 4.96
C PHE A 120 1.26 3.28 4.89
N THR A 121 1.34 2.57 6.00
CA THR A 121 0.73 1.25 6.17
C THR A 121 -0.49 1.35 7.07
N TYR A 122 -1.49 0.51 6.85
CA TYR A 122 -2.77 0.53 7.55
C TYR A 122 -3.14 -0.85 8.07
N ASP A 123 -3.84 -0.90 9.21
CA ASP A 123 -4.64 -2.06 9.58
C ASP A 123 -6.04 -2.01 8.91
N ALA A 124 -6.86 -3.02 9.18
CA ALA A 124 -8.20 -3.13 8.59
C ALA A 124 -9.20 -2.07 9.10
N VAL A 125 -8.89 -1.32 10.16
CA VAL A 125 -9.81 -0.38 10.82
C VAL A 125 -9.30 1.06 10.86
N GLY A 126 -8.14 1.34 10.27
CA GLY A 126 -7.61 2.69 10.07
C GLY A 126 -6.44 3.07 10.96
N SER A 127 -5.94 2.20 11.84
CA SER A 127 -4.64 2.43 12.49
C SER A 127 -3.57 2.51 11.42
N TYR A 128 -2.74 3.55 11.46
CA TYR A 128 -1.75 3.79 10.41
C TYR A 128 -0.45 4.38 10.95
N GLY A 129 0.63 4.16 10.21
CA GLY A 129 1.94 4.72 10.52
C GLY A 129 2.74 5.01 9.26
N ARG A 130 3.58 6.05 9.32
CA ARG A 130 4.58 6.33 8.26
C ARG A 130 5.73 5.34 8.43
N VAL A 131 6.06 4.64 7.37
CA VAL A 131 7.13 3.63 7.32
C VAL A 131 8.00 3.83 6.09
N GLY A 132 9.20 3.26 6.10
CA GLY A 132 10.12 3.29 4.95
C GLY A 132 9.68 2.36 3.82
N TYR A 133 9.04 1.25 4.16
CA TYR A 133 8.51 0.27 3.22
C TYR A 133 7.40 -0.52 3.92
N SER A 134 6.53 -1.13 3.13
CA SER A 134 5.46 -1.98 3.63
C SER A 134 5.01 -2.97 2.57
N SER A 135 4.49 -4.11 3.00
CA SER A 135 3.76 -5.05 2.14
C SER A 135 2.44 -5.45 2.81
N GLN A 136 1.41 -5.63 1.98
CA GLN A 136 0.07 -6.03 2.41
C GLN A 136 -0.48 -7.10 1.47
N GLY A 137 -1.36 -7.96 1.97
CA GLY A 137 -1.93 -9.07 1.20
C GLY A 137 -1.33 -10.43 1.53
N SER A 138 -1.61 -11.43 0.70
CA SER A 138 -1.31 -12.84 1.00
C SER A 138 0.20 -13.13 1.07
N GLY A 139 0.99 -12.56 0.17
CA GLY A 139 2.44 -12.71 0.12
C GLY A 139 3.22 -11.79 1.06
N SER A 140 2.54 -10.93 1.82
CA SER A 140 3.21 -9.95 2.70
C SER A 140 4.12 -10.58 3.75
N THR A 141 3.74 -11.75 4.28
CA THR A 141 4.52 -12.50 5.27
C THR A 141 5.83 -13.06 4.73
N LEU A 142 5.92 -13.26 3.42
CA LEU A 142 7.14 -13.69 2.73
C LEU A 142 8.02 -12.49 2.37
N ILE A 143 7.40 -11.38 1.96
CA ILE A 143 8.10 -10.19 1.46
C ILE A 143 8.67 -9.34 2.61
N MET A 144 7.93 -9.13 3.69
CA MET A 144 8.36 -8.25 4.79
C MET A 144 9.72 -8.65 5.40
N PRO A 145 9.98 -9.92 5.77
CA PRO A 145 11.28 -10.31 6.31
C PRO A 145 12.44 -10.13 5.34
N PHE A 146 12.18 -10.30 4.04
CA PHE A 146 13.18 -10.08 2.99
C PHE A 146 13.51 -8.59 2.84
N LEU A 147 12.49 -7.72 2.87
CA LEU A 147 12.69 -6.27 2.87
C LEU A 147 13.44 -5.80 4.13
N ASP A 148 13.10 -6.33 5.31
CA ASP A 148 13.79 -6.02 6.57
C ASP A 148 15.30 -6.31 6.46
N TYR A 149 15.66 -7.44 5.85
CA TYR A 149 17.05 -7.83 5.63
C TYR A 149 17.76 -6.93 4.63
N GLN A 150 17.16 -6.71 3.45
CA GLN A 150 17.79 -5.96 2.35
C GLN A 150 17.93 -4.47 2.66
N LEU A 151 16.91 -3.89 3.30
CA LEU A 151 16.87 -2.47 3.67
C LEU A 151 17.55 -2.19 5.01
N LYS A 152 18.14 -3.23 5.64
CA LYS A 152 18.86 -3.16 6.91
C LYS A 152 18.05 -2.45 7.98
N SER A 153 16.80 -2.87 8.11
CA SER A 153 15.85 -2.15 8.93
C SER A 153 16.31 -2.10 10.38
N PRO A 154 16.39 -0.90 10.97
CA PRO A 154 16.82 -0.78 12.35
C PRO A 154 15.83 -1.53 13.23
N SER A 155 16.35 -2.19 14.27
CA SER A 155 15.50 -2.82 15.27
C SER A 155 14.50 -1.79 15.81
N PRO A 156 13.20 -2.10 15.91
CA PRO A 156 12.20 -1.19 16.46
C PRO A 156 12.44 -0.85 17.95
N LEU A 157 13.38 -1.54 18.61
CA LEU A 157 13.79 -1.28 19.99
C LEU A 157 14.97 -0.31 20.10
N LEU A 158 15.52 0.16 18.98
CA LEU A 158 16.69 1.02 18.96
C LEU A 158 16.28 2.47 19.29
N LEU A 159 16.89 3.04 20.33
CA LEU A 159 16.69 4.41 20.77
C LEU A 159 17.97 5.22 20.53
N PRO A 160 17.93 6.36 19.82
CA PRO A 160 16.76 6.99 19.21
C PRO A 160 16.28 6.26 17.95
N ALA A 161 14.99 6.36 17.66
CA ALA A 161 14.40 5.81 16.43
C ALA A 161 15.13 6.41 15.22
N LYS A 162 15.74 5.56 14.39
CA LYS A 162 16.33 5.98 13.12
C LYS A 162 15.27 5.93 12.03
N ASP A 163 15.14 7.02 11.27
CA ASP A 163 14.26 7.07 10.12
C ASP A 163 14.64 5.99 9.11
N ALA A 164 13.63 5.20 8.68
CA ALA A 164 13.76 4.13 7.71
C ALA A 164 13.82 4.67 6.27
N VAL A 165 14.58 5.73 6.01
CA VAL A 165 14.82 6.17 4.63
C VAL A 165 15.76 5.15 4.00
N THR A 166 15.27 4.46 2.97
CA THR A 166 16.09 3.49 2.26
C THR A 166 17.22 4.22 1.52
N PRO A 167 18.47 3.74 1.60
CA PRO A 167 19.60 4.37 0.92
C PRO A 167 19.70 4.01 -0.58
N LEU A 168 18.70 3.31 -1.12
CA LEU A 168 18.75 2.73 -2.47
C LEU A 168 18.39 3.76 -3.54
N SER A 169 18.98 3.61 -4.73
CA SER A 169 18.52 4.31 -5.93
C SER A 169 17.16 3.77 -6.42
N GLU A 170 16.45 4.56 -7.22
CA GLU A 170 15.14 4.16 -7.77
C GLU A 170 15.21 2.84 -8.53
N SER A 171 16.24 2.65 -9.37
CA SER A 171 16.44 1.43 -10.15
C SER A 171 16.67 0.20 -9.26
N GLU A 172 17.49 0.35 -8.21
CA GLU A 172 17.75 -0.74 -7.27
C GLU A 172 16.50 -1.11 -6.47
N ALA A 173 15.69 -0.12 -6.07
CA ALA A 173 14.43 -0.37 -5.40
C ALA A 173 13.43 -1.10 -6.31
N ILE A 174 13.36 -0.76 -7.59
CA ILE A 174 12.52 -1.46 -8.57
C ILE A 174 12.96 -2.92 -8.71
N ASP A 175 14.26 -3.19 -8.84
CA ASP A 175 14.77 -4.55 -9.00
C ASP A 175 14.62 -5.39 -7.72
N LEU A 176 14.76 -4.75 -6.55
CA LEU A 176 14.43 -5.38 -5.27
C LEU A 176 12.95 -5.79 -5.22
N VAL A 177 12.04 -4.88 -5.58
CA VAL A 177 10.59 -5.16 -5.59
C VAL A 177 10.25 -6.28 -6.59
N LYS A 178 10.85 -6.30 -7.78
CA LYS A 178 10.67 -7.43 -8.72
C LYS A 178 11.11 -8.76 -8.09
N THR A 179 12.26 -8.76 -7.42
CA THR A 179 12.79 -9.96 -6.73
C THR A 179 11.84 -10.43 -5.62
N CYS A 180 11.23 -9.50 -4.87
CA CYS A 180 10.19 -9.82 -3.89
C CYS A 180 9.00 -10.53 -4.53
N PHE A 181 8.48 -10.01 -5.64
CA PHE A 181 7.33 -10.61 -6.33
C PHE A 181 7.67 -11.97 -6.94
N VAL A 182 8.83 -12.13 -7.57
CA VAL A 182 9.27 -13.45 -8.08
C VAL A 182 9.31 -14.47 -6.93
N SER A 183 9.92 -14.11 -5.80
CA SER A 183 10.02 -14.99 -4.64
C SER A 183 8.65 -15.31 -4.02
N ALA A 184 7.74 -14.33 -3.97
CA ALA A 184 6.39 -14.52 -3.47
C ALA A 184 5.56 -15.41 -4.41
N THR A 185 5.65 -15.23 -5.73
CA THR A 185 4.93 -16.04 -6.73
C THR A 185 5.30 -17.53 -6.67
N GLU A 186 6.56 -17.86 -6.33
CA GLU A 186 6.99 -19.26 -6.18
C GLU A 186 6.38 -19.98 -4.96
N ARG A 187 5.89 -19.24 -3.96
CA ARG A 187 5.49 -19.80 -2.66
C ARG A 187 4.06 -19.46 -2.23
N ASP A 188 3.48 -18.38 -2.74
CA ASP A 188 2.10 -17.97 -2.49
C ASP A 188 1.23 -18.18 -3.74
N ILE A 189 0.26 -19.07 -3.64
CA ILE A 189 -0.65 -19.42 -4.73
C ILE A 189 -1.56 -18.25 -5.17
N TYR A 190 -1.74 -17.27 -4.29
CA TYR A 190 -2.59 -16.10 -4.51
C TYR A 190 -1.85 -14.91 -5.15
N THR A 191 -0.53 -14.99 -5.32
CA THR A 191 0.29 -13.92 -5.91
C THR A 191 0.81 -14.32 -7.30
N GLY A 192 0.63 -13.45 -8.29
CA GLY A 192 1.30 -13.51 -9.60
C GLY A 192 0.37 -13.16 -10.74
#